data_AF-A0A2H3BJ04-F1
#
_entry.id   AF-A0A2H3BJ04-F1
#
_cell.length_a   1.000
_cell.length_b   1.000
_cell.length_c   1.000
_cell.angle_alpha   90.00
_cell.angle_beta   90.00
_cell.angle_gamma   90.00
#
_symmetry.space_group_name_H-M   'P 1'
#
loop_
_entity.id
_entity.type
_entity.pdbx_description
1 polymer ?
#
loop_
_entity_poly.entity_id
_entity_poly.type
_entity_poly.pdbx_seq_one_letter_code
_entity_poly.pdbx_strand_id
1 'polypeptide(L)'
;PAIHISINEELKKNFIAGYHKDRQLKTPYHEASKAEDSRSAGKRFYKDENELLFFINADFQPRLCVPKNLQQIILTESHESPLETTHMG
;
A
#
# COMPACT_ATOMS: atom_id res chain seq x y z
N PRO A 1 -0.05 -19.68 10.71
CA PRO A 1 -0.40 -18.32 11.19
C PRO A 1 -0.63 -17.37 10.01
N ALA A 2 -1.87 -17.24 9.56
CA ALA A 2 -2.25 -16.22 8.58
C ALA A 2 -2.60 -14.95 9.36
N ILE A 3 -1.70 -13.98 9.35
CA ILE A 3 -1.99 -12.65 9.89
C ILE A 3 -2.99 -12.03 8.91
N HIS A 4 -4.27 -12.07 9.27
CA HIS A 4 -5.33 -11.40 8.54
C HIS A 4 -5.32 -9.95 9.02
N ILE A 5 -4.45 -9.11 8.45
CA ILE A 5 -4.52 -7.66 8.68
C ILE A 5 -5.77 -7.17 7.94
N SER A 6 -6.93 -7.22 8.61
CA SER A 6 -8.12 -6.54 8.12
C SER A 6 -7.85 -5.05 8.15
N ILE A 7 -7.48 -4.48 6.99
CA ILE A 7 -7.30 -3.03 6.88
C ILE A 7 -8.64 -2.36 7.17
N ASN A 8 -8.65 -1.40 8.10
CA ASN A 8 -9.86 -0.66 8.44
C ASN A 8 -10.42 0.02 7.17
N GLU A 9 -11.72 -0.06 6.92
CA GLU A 9 -12.34 0.51 5.70
C GLU A 9 -12.10 2.02 5.59
N GLU A 10 -12.08 2.72 6.72
CA GLU A 10 -11.75 4.15 6.78
C GLU A 10 -10.31 4.40 6.32
N LEU A 11 -9.37 3.58 6.79
CA LEU A 11 -7.97 3.65 6.39
C LEU A 11 -7.84 3.37 4.89
N LYS A 12 -8.50 2.32 4.37
CA LYS A 12 -8.54 2.03 2.92
C LYS A 12 -9.04 3.24 2.11
N LYS A 13 -10.14 3.88 2.52
CA LYS A 13 -10.67 5.09 1.84
C LYS A 13 -9.65 6.23 1.85
N ASN A 14 -8.96 6.42 2.98
CA ASN A 14 -7.89 7.42 3.08
C ASN A 14 -6.71 7.11 2.15
N PHE A 15 -6.31 5.85 2.02
CA PHE A 15 -5.29 5.41 1.06
C PHE A 15 -5.69 5.71 -0.38
N ILE A 16 -6.90 5.29 -0.77
CA ILE A 16 -7.43 5.53 -2.12
C ILE A 16 -7.47 7.03 -2.42
N ALA A 17 -8.07 7.83 -1.53
CA ALA A 17 -8.11 9.28 -1.67
C ALA A 17 -6.70 9.89 -1.73
N GLY A 18 -5.77 9.34 -0.95
CA GLY A 18 -4.36 9.72 -0.95
C GLY A 18 -3.68 9.47 -2.29
N TYR A 19 -3.91 8.33 -2.94
CA TYR A 19 -3.35 8.03 -4.27
C TYR A 19 -3.80 9.03 -5.34
N HIS A 20 -5.06 9.47 -5.30
CA HIS A 20 -5.57 10.47 -6.24
C HIS A 20 -4.97 11.87 -6.02
N LYS A 21 -4.60 12.19 -4.78
CA LYS A 21 -4.00 13.47 -4.39
C LYS A 21 -2.47 13.49 -4.55
N ASP A 22 -1.81 12.34 -4.41
CA ASP A 22 -0.36 12.23 -4.48
C ASP A 22 0.11 12.19 -5.95
N ARG A 23 0.81 13.25 -6.39
CA ARG A 23 1.25 13.38 -7.78
C ARG A 23 2.17 12.24 -8.25
N GLN A 24 2.90 11.60 -7.34
CA GLN A 24 3.83 10.51 -7.67
C GLN A 24 3.11 9.17 -7.77
N LEU A 25 2.06 8.96 -6.97
CA LEU A 25 1.29 7.71 -6.97
C LEU A 25 0.08 7.74 -7.91
N LYS A 26 -0.43 8.92 -8.27
CA LYS A 26 -1.60 9.08 -9.14
C LYS A 26 -1.42 8.38 -10.50
N THR A 27 -0.29 8.59 -11.15
CA THR A 27 0.02 7.97 -12.45
C THR A 27 0.10 6.45 -12.35
N PRO A 28 0.97 5.85 -11.51
CA PRO A 28 1.04 4.39 -11.39
C PRO A 28 -0.26 3.78 -10.86
N TYR A 29 -1.01 4.48 -10.01
CA TYR A 29 -2.33 4.04 -9.56
C TYR A 29 -3.33 3.92 -10.72
N HIS A 30 -3.35 4.91 -11.62
CA HIS A 30 -4.22 4.89 -12.79
C HIS A 30 -3.80 3.82 -13.80
N GLU A 31 -2.49 3.66 -14.03
CA GLU A 31 -1.94 2.66 -14.95
C GLU A 31 -2.14 1.22 -14.46
N ALA A 32 -2.06 1.00 -13.15
CA ALA A 32 -2.37 -0.30 -12.54
C ALA A 32 -3.87 -0.60 -12.63
N SER A 33 -4.75 0.42 -12.49
CA SER A 33 -6.19 0.25 -12.67
C SER A 33 -6.61 -0.16 -14.09
N LYS A 34 -5.81 0.18 -15.10
CA LYS A 34 -6.06 -0.16 -16.51
C LYS A 34 -5.44 -1.49 -16.93
N ALA A 35 -4.56 -2.05 -16.12
CA ALA A 35 -4.01 -3.37 -16.37
C ALA A 35 -5.03 -4.40 -15.87
N GLU A 36 -5.85 -4.94 -16.79
CA GLU A 36 -6.76 -6.08 -16.53
C GLU A 36 -6.05 -7.24 -15.84
N ASP A 37 -4.75 -7.35 -16.11
CA ASP A 37 -3.86 -8.29 -15.45
C ASP A 37 -2.71 -7.47 -14.87
N SER A 38 -2.92 -6.93 -13.67
CA SER A 38 -1.94 -6.09 -12.95
C SER A 38 -0.61 -6.80 -12.65
N ARG A 39 -0.56 -8.13 -12.87
CA ARG A 39 0.65 -8.97 -12.82
C ARG A 39 1.33 -9.17 -14.18
N SER A 40 0.70 -8.74 -15.27
CA SER A 40 1.20 -9.02 -16.62
C SER A 40 2.40 -8.16 -17.00
N ALA A 41 3.52 -8.86 -17.16
CA ALA A 41 4.69 -8.52 -17.97
C ALA A 41 5.26 -7.08 -17.82
N GLY A 42 6.10 -6.89 -16.79
CA GLY A 42 7.06 -5.79 -16.72
C GLY A 42 6.62 -4.54 -15.96
N LYS A 43 5.37 -4.48 -15.48
CA LYS A 43 4.91 -3.41 -14.60
C LYS A 43 5.38 -3.65 -13.17
N ARG A 44 6.14 -2.72 -12.63
CA ARG A 44 6.57 -2.75 -11.22
C ARG A 44 5.46 -2.34 -10.24
N PHE A 45 4.31 -1.88 -10.74
CA PHE A 45 3.19 -1.46 -9.90
C PHE A 45 1.95 -2.29 -10.23
N TYR A 46 1.24 -2.72 -9.19
CA TYR A 46 0.02 -3.52 -9.31
C TYR A 46 -1.00 -3.15 -8.23
N LYS A 47 -2.29 -3.40 -8.50
CA LYS A 47 -3.34 -3.29 -7.49
C LYS A 47 -3.70 -4.65 -6.92
N ASP A 48 -3.89 -4.68 -5.62
CA ASP A 48 -4.41 -5.83 -4.91
C ASP A 48 -5.95 -5.84 -4.90
N GLU A 49 -6.57 -6.93 -4.45
CA GLU A 49 -8.04 -7.05 -4.25
C GLU A 49 -8.62 -5.93 -3.39
N ASN A 50 -7.81 -5.35 -2.50
CA ASN A 50 -8.18 -4.22 -1.65
C ASN A 50 -8.09 -2.86 -2.35
N GLU A 51 -7.83 -2.81 -3.66
CA GLU A 51 -7.58 -1.59 -4.46
C GLU A 51 -6.36 -0.78 -3.98
N LEU A 52 -5.50 -1.38 -3.17
CA LEU A 52 -4.26 -0.78 -2.69
C LEU A 52 -3.16 -0.95 -3.74
N LEU A 53 -2.29 0.07 -3.85
CA LEU A 53 -1.20 0.08 -4.81
C LEU A 53 0.06 -0.54 -4.19
N PHE A 54 0.62 -1.53 -4.87
CA PHE A 54 1.88 -2.16 -4.48
C PHE A 54 2.95 -1.92 -5.52
N PHE A 55 4.20 -1.78 -5.06
CA PHE A 55 5.40 -1.68 -5.87
C PHE A 55 6.30 -2.90 -5.64
N ILE A 56 6.68 -3.56 -6.73
CA ILE A 56 7.62 -4.67 -6.74
C ILE A 56 9.04 -4.09 -6.84
N ASN A 57 9.82 -4.30 -5.79
CA ASN A 57 11.22 -3.87 -5.75
C ASN A 57 12.10 -4.79 -6.61
N ALA A 58 13.39 -4.44 -6.75
CA ALA A 58 14.36 -5.25 -7.48
C ALA A 58 14.51 -6.69 -6.92
N ASP A 59 14.20 -6.88 -5.63
CA ASP A 59 14.20 -8.18 -4.96
C ASP A 59 12.87 -8.95 -5.14
N PHE A 60 12.00 -8.51 -6.05
CA PHE A 60 10.65 -9.08 -6.26
C PHE A 60 9.72 -9.03 -5.05
N GLN A 61 10.08 -8.28 -4.01
CA GLN A 61 9.25 -8.09 -2.83
C GLN A 61 8.23 -6.96 -3.07
N PRO A 62 6.91 -7.25 -2.92
CA PRO A 62 5.87 -6.24 -3.02
C PRO A 62 5.88 -5.36 -1.77
N ARG A 63 5.89 -4.05 -1.97
CA ARG A 63 5.74 -3.06 -0.90
C ARG A 63 4.52 -2.20 -1.14
N LEU A 64 3.76 -1.95 -0.08
CA LEU A 64 2.63 -1.04 -0.12
C LEU A 64 3.12 0.37 -0.41
N CYS A 65 2.57 1.00 -1.45
CA CYS A 65 2.80 2.41 -1.70
C CYS A 65 2.00 3.23 -0.70
N VAL A 66 2.65 4.01 0.15
CA VAL A 66 1.95 4.88 1.11
C VAL A 66 1.93 6.32 0.56
N PRO A 67 0.75 6.95 0.39
CA PRO A 67 0.67 8.34 -0.04
C PRO A 67 1.25 9.28 1.03
N LYS A 68 1.88 10.39 0.62
CA LYS A 68 2.62 11.27 1.54
C LYS A 68 1.80 11.75 2.74
N ASN A 69 0.51 12.04 2.56
CA ASN A 69 -0.38 12.45 3.66
C ASN A 69 -0.58 11.36 4.72
N LEU A 70 -0.49 10.07 4.35
CA LEU A 70 -0.60 8.96 5.29
C LEU A 70 0.74 8.52 5.84
N GLN A 71 1.86 8.81 5.16
CA GLN A 71 3.19 8.52 5.69
C GLN A 71 3.39 9.18 7.06
N GLN A 72 2.94 10.43 7.22
CA GLN A 72 2.99 11.13 8.51
C GLN A 72 2.16 10.41 9.58
N ILE A 73 0.93 10.00 9.26
CA ILE A 73 0.05 9.29 10.20
C ILE A 73 0.67 7.94 10.60
N ILE A 74 1.17 7.17 9.64
CA ILE A 74 1.79 5.87 9.90
C ILE A 74 3.10 6.03 10.69
N LEU A 75 3.90 7.06 10.40
CA LEU A 75 5.10 7.37 11.17
C LEU A 75 4.72 7.73 12.61
N THR A 76 3.74 8.60 12.82
CA THR A 76 3.25 8.97 14.15
C THR A 76 2.71 7.76 14.91
N GLU A 77 1.87 6.93 14.29
CA GLU A 77 1.34 5.70 14.89
C GLU A 77 2.45 4.67 15.17
N SER A 78 3.47 4.57 14.31
CA SER A 78 4.64 3.70 14.53
C SER A 78 5.55 4.22 15.64
N HIS A 79 5.58 5.52 15.87
CA HIS A 79 6.28 6.15 16.99
C HIS A 79 5.50 6.08 18.31
N GLU A 80 4.16 6.08 18.26
CA GLU A 80 3.30 5.89 19.44
C GLU A 80 3.05 4.41 19.78
N SER A 81 3.33 3.50 18.84
CA SER A 81 3.26 2.04 19.05
C SER A 81 4.58 1.33 18.76
N PRO A 82 5.63 1.52 19.57
CA PRO A 82 6.74 0.58 19.63
C PRO A 82 6.38 -0.77 20.30
N LEU A 83 5.10 -1.11 20.48
CA LEU A 83 4.69 -2.16 21.43
C LEU A 83 3.97 -3.39 20.88
N GLU A 84 3.48 -3.46 19.64
CA GLU A 84 2.83 -4.69 19.17
C GLU A 84 3.27 -5.14 17.78
N THR A 85 4.40 -5.85 17.72
CA THR A 85 4.61 -7.03 16.82
C THR A 85 5.98 -7.69 17.03
N THR A 86 6.52 -7.69 18.26
CA THR A 86 7.52 -8.69 18.66
C THR A 86 6.85 -9.70 19.57
N HIS A 87 5.94 -10.50 19.03
CA HIS A 87 5.76 -11.86 19.57
C HIS A 87 6.69 -12.78 18.77
N MET A 88 7.97 -12.69 19.13
CA MET A 88 8.89 -13.80 19.00
C MET A 88 8.62 -14.69 20.22
N GLY A 89 8.01 -15.85 19.97
CA GLY A 89 7.87 -16.96 20.92
C GLY A 89 8.17 -18.23 20.17
#